data_AF-A0A1Y6CJV8-F1
#
_entry.id   AF-A0A1Y6CJV8-F1
#
_cell.length_a   1.000
_cell.length_b   1.000
_cell.length_c   1.000
_cell.angle_alpha   90.00
_cell.angle_beta   90.00
_cell.angle_gamma   90.00
#
_symmetry.space_group_name_H-M   'P 1'
#
loop_
_entity.id
_entity.type
_entity.pdbx_description
1 polymer ?
#
loop_
_entity_poly.entity_id
_entity_poly.type
_entity_poly.pdbx_seq_one_letter_code
_entity_poly.pdbx_strand_id
1 'polypeptide(L)'
;MRWMLLIGALLGSQALAQSNVRRLLQDWQYRMEEHRDDGLIRDIDVAPVVLVSVMDGQDRASDALSNQTYSTASKIFGRQLMDCQECLRPEVRPGKGLYYRYGFISLDDVRNIYEGKELQPRSALWVAYADGSLSYRLVSLKTGRVIYSDTIQEDLDWNSRSIRNFTKSRMKERYGRQDAIYHHTWEMGLYPNFNLSYNFLNQWGENNDQLSGLTISVINPTLAIGAAYYKVLDLDNAPIVGAKLLVKIPEALASESGESSSGSSLVVQAIAKHPFPGNWGGLSGMVTVDTEGTVSIGVSW
;
A
#
# COMPACT_ATOMS: atom_id res chain seq x y z
N MET A 1 -45.84 22.83 -7.49
CA MET A 1 -44.71 22.61 -6.55
C MET A 1 -44.06 21.22 -6.63
N ARG A 2 -44.79 20.10 -6.82
CA ARG A 2 -44.18 18.75 -6.93
C ARG A 2 -43.20 18.55 -8.10
N TRP A 3 -43.36 19.27 -9.21
CA TRP A 3 -42.45 19.18 -10.37
C TRP A 3 -41.11 19.90 -10.19
N MET A 4 -41.01 20.88 -9.28
CA MET A 4 -39.75 21.60 -9.03
C MET A 4 -38.75 20.79 -8.18
N LEU A 5 -39.23 19.89 -7.31
CA LEU A 5 -38.36 19.03 -6.50
C LEU A 5 -37.68 17.92 -7.32
N LEU A 6 -38.34 17.42 -8.36
CA LEU A 6 -37.78 16.41 -9.27
C LEU A 6 -36.67 16.98 -10.17
N ILE A 7 -36.83 18.22 -10.65
CA ILE A 7 -35.80 18.91 -11.44
C ILE A 7 -34.59 19.26 -10.56
N GLY A 8 -34.80 19.70 -9.32
CA GLY A 8 -33.72 19.95 -8.36
C GLY A 8 -32.91 18.71 -7.99
N ALA A 9 -33.59 17.56 -7.80
CA ALA A 9 -32.91 16.29 -7.51
C ALA A 9 -32.07 15.80 -8.70
N LEU A 10 -32.57 15.91 -9.94
CA LEU A 10 -31.85 15.51 -11.15
C LEU A 10 -30.65 16.41 -11.47
N LEU A 11 -30.74 17.71 -11.20
CA LEU A 11 -29.63 18.66 -11.36
C LEU A 11 -28.54 18.46 -10.29
N GLY A 12 -28.93 18.16 -9.04
CA GLY A 12 -27.99 17.90 -7.95
C GLY A 12 -27.15 16.64 -8.16
N SER A 13 -27.75 15.56 -8.69
CA SER A 13 -27.03 14.31 -8.99
C SER A 13 -25.97 14.46 -10.08
N GLN A 14 -26.19 15.33 -11.08
CA GLN A 14 -25.19 15.57 -12.13
C GLN A 14 -24.01 16.40 -11.62
N ALA A 15 -24.25 17.35 -10.71
CA ALA A 15 -23.19 18.16 -10.11
C ALA A 15 -22.25 17.34 -9.22
N LEU A 16 -22.79 16.39 -8.44
CA LEU A 16 -21.99 15.50 -7.58
C LEU A 16 -21.16 14.48 -8.39
N ALA A 17 -21.72 13.92 -9.47
CA ALA A 17 -20.95 13.04 -10.34
C ALA A 17 -19.80 13.77 -11.05
N GLN A 18 -19.98 15.05 -11.44
CA GLN A 18 -18.94 15.87 -12.07
C GLN A 18 -17.83 16.32 -11.10
N SER A 19 -18.12 16.56 -9.82
CA SER A 19 -17.09 16.94 -8.84
C SER A 19 -16.08 15.82 -8.59
N ASN A 20 -16.54 14.57 -8.62
CA ASN A 20 -15.73 13.41 -8.25
C ASN A 20 -14.72 13.06 -9.36
N VAL A 21 -15.15 13.12 -10.63
CA VAL A 21 -14.27 12.92 -11.80
C VAL A 21 -13.11 13.92 -11.81
N ARG A 22 -13.39 15.20 -11.54
CA ARG A 22 -12.36 16.25 -11.54
C ARG A 22 -11.29 15.98 -10.49
N ARG A 23 -11.68 15.50 -9.30
CA ARG A 23 -10.75 15.13 -8.23
C ARG A 23 -9.87 13.95 -8.64
N LEU A 24 -10.46 12.89 -9.19
CA LEU A 24 -9.71 11.72 -9.66
C LEU A 24 -8.70 12.08 -10.75
N LEU A 25 -9.07 12.97 -11.67
CA LEU A 25 -8.15 13.47 -12.70
C LEU A 25 -7.03 14.35 -12.12
N GLN A 26 -7.29 15.13 -11.06
CA GLN A 26 -6.24 15.88 -10.34
C GLN A 26 -5.27 14.95 -9.64
N ASP A 27 -5.77 13.90 -8.97
CA ASP A 27 -4.94 12.89 -8.31
C ASP A 27 -4.09 12.12 -9.34
N TRP A 28 -4.66 11.84 -10.50
CA TRP A 28 -3.93 11.25 -11.62
C TRP A 28 -2.78 12.15 -12.10
N GLN A 29 -3.06 13.45 -12.28
CA GLN A 29 -2.02 14.42 -12.65
C GLN A 29 -0.87 14.40 -11.65
N TYR A 30 -1.18 14.50 -10.36
CA TYR A 30 -0.19 14.53 -9.28
C TYR A 30 0.70 13.27 -9.27
N ARG A 31 0.10 12.08 -9.36
CA ARG A 31 0.86 10.81 -9.37
C ARG A 31 1.76 10.67 -10.59
N MET A 32 1.27 11.08 -11.75
CA MET A 32 2.06 11.00 -12.98
C MET A 32 3.23 11.97 -12.99
N GLU A 33 3.04 13.17 -12.43
CA GLU A 33 4.13 14.13 -12.21
C GLU A 33 5.17 13.56 -11.23
N GLU A 34 4.75 13.06 -10.07
CA GLU A 34 5.61 12.43 -9.06
C GLU A 34 6.44 11.27 -9.66
N HIS A 35 5.82 10.35 -10.40
CA HIS A 35 6.52 9.22 -11.00
C HIS A 35 7.45 9.59 -12.17
N ARG A 36 7.22 10.72 -12.84
CA ARG A 36 8.16 11.23 -13.84
C ARG A 36 9.34 11.91 -13.17
N ASP A 37 9.11 12.69 -12.12
CA ASP A 37 10.15 13.35 -11.34
C ASP A 37 11.08 12.32 -10.65
N ASP A 38 10.51 11.23 -10.14
CA ASP A 38 11.25 10.09 -9.56
C ASP A 38 12.00 9.23 -10.61
N GLY A 39 11.79 9.49 -11.90
CA GLY A 39 12.42 8.76 -13.00
C GLY A 39 11.88 7.35 -13.25
N LEU A 40 10.77 6.98 -12.61
CA LEU A 40 10.04 5.71 -12.88
C LEU A 40 9.45 5.71 -14.29
N ILE A 41 8.97 6.87 -14.75
CA ILE A 41 8.49 7.09 -16.12
C ILE A 41 9.45 8.06 -16.81
N ARG A 42 10.36 7.54 -17.63
CA ARG A 42 11.34 8.37 -18.35
C ARG A 42 10.76 8.82 -19.68
N ASP A 43 10.78 10.13 -19.94
CA ASP A 43 10.25 10.74 -21.17
C ASP A 43 10.78 10.09 -22.45
N ILE A 44 12.06 9.68 -22.44
CA ILE A 44 12.69 9.02 -23.58
C ILE A 44 12.05 7.67 -23.95
N ASP A 45 11.45 6.99 -22.98
CA ASP A 45 10.83 5.68 -23.17
C ASP A 45 9.36 5.78 -23.58
N VAL A 46 8.69 6.90 -23.25
CA VAL A 46 7.24 7.07 -23.44
C VAL A 46 6.88 8.04 -24.55
N ALA A 47 7.65 9.09 -24.78
CA ALA A 47 7.28 10.16 -25.71
C ALA A 47 7.66 9.86 -27.17
N PRO A 48 6.82 10.19 -28.16
CA PRO A 48 5.48 10.79 -28.04
C PRO A 48 4.43 9.79 -27.53
N VAL A 49 3.44 10.29 -26.79
CA VAL A 49 2.36 9.48 -26.20
C VAL A 49 1.07 9.74 -26.95
N VAL A 50 0.37 8.70 -27.39
CA VAL A 50 -0.96 8.84 -27.98
C VAL A 50 -2.05 8.55 -26.95
N LEU A 51 -3.01 9.46 -26.78
CA LEU A 51 -4.22 9.19 -26.00
C LEU A 51 -5.19 8.39 -26.89
N VAL A 52 -5.45 7.15 -26.50
CA VAL A 52 -6.12 6.17 -27.35
C VAL A 52 -7.62 6.10 -27.07
N SER A 53 -8.02 5.99 -25.81
CA SER A 53 -9.42 5.93 -25.44
C SER A 53 -9.67 6.54 -24.07
N VAL A 54 -10.82 7.19 -23.95
CA VAL A 54 -11.42 7.60 -22.68
C VAL A 54 -12.78 6.93 -22.60
N MET A 55 -12.93 5.95 -21.71
CA MET A 55 -14.22 5.27 -21.51
C MET A 55 -14.95 5.82 -20.29
N ASP A 56 -16.26 5.98 -20.42
CA ASP A 56 -17.18 6.11 -19.29
C ASP A 56 -18.04 4.83 -19.23
N GLY A 57 -18.00 4.13 -18.10
CA GLY A 57 -18.78 2.91 -17.87
C GLY A 57 -20.31 3.12 -17.85
N GLN A 58 -20.80 4.37 -17.89
CA GLN A 58 -22.23 4.70 -17.83
C GLN A 58 -22.87 5.13 -19.16
N ASP A 59 -22.24 4.87 -20.31
CA ASP A 59 -22.78 5.09 -21.67
C ASP A 59 -23.26 6.53 -21.99
N ARG A 60 -23.08 7.51 -21.08
CA ARG A 60 -23.79 8.80 -21.16
C ARG A 60 -22.96 10.08 -20.98
N ALA A 61 -21.65 10.01 -20.70
CA ALA A 61 -20.83 11.23 -20.54
C ALA A 61 -19.51 11.23 -21.34
N SER A 62 -19.52 10.88 -22.63
CA SER A 62 -18.27 10.72 -23.41
C SER A 62 -17.47 12.01 -23.60
N ASP A 63 -18.10 13.15 -23.90
CA ASP A 63 -17.33 14.28 -24.46
C ASP A 63 -16.70 15.16 -23.37
N ALA A 64 -17.44 15.43 -22.29
CA ALA A 64 -16.92 16.23 -21.18
C ALA A 64 -15.78 15.51 -20.45
N LEU A 65 -15.93 14.20 -20.20
CA LEU A 65 -14.88 13.38 -19.60
C LEU A 65 -13.67 13.25 -20.53
N SER A 66 -13.88 13.06 -21.83
CA SER A 66 -12.79 13.01 -22.82
C SER A 66 -12.02 14.32 -22.86
N ASN A 67 -12.70 15.46 -22.91
CA ASN A 67 -12.08 16.78 -22.90
C ASN A 67 -11.29 17.04 -21.61
N GLN A 68 -11.83 16.67 -20.44
CA GLN A 68 -11.12 16.81 -19.17
C GLN A 68 -9.91 15.88 -19.10
N THR A 69 -10.05 14.63 -19.53
CA THR A 69 -8.96 13.65 -19.57
C THR A 69 -7.85 14.10 -20.52
N TYR A 70 -8.21 14.60 -21.70
CA TYR A 70 -7.26 15.18 -22.65
C TYR A 70 -6.56 16.40 -22.07
N SER A 71 -7.30 17.32 -21.42
CA SER A 71 -6.73 18.49 -20.75
C SER A 71 -5.71 18.08 -19.67
N THR A 72 -6.04 17.06 -18.87
CA THR A 72 -5.14 16.52 -17.84
C THR A 72 -3.93 15.83 -18.46
N ALA A 73 -4.11 14.97 -19.46
CA ALA A 73 -3.01 14.33 -20.16
C ALA A 73 -2.09 15.36 -20.85
N SER A 74 -2.66 16.46 -21.36
CA SER A 74 -1.91 17.54 -22.00
C SER A 74 -1.05 18.30 -20.99
N LYS A 75 -1.52 18.46 -19.74
CA LYS A 75 -0.69 19.00 -18.64
C LYS A 75 0.46 18.05 -18.27
N ILE A 76 0.19 16.75 -18.22
CA ILE A 76 1.20 15.73 -17.90
C ILE A 76 2.25 15.68 -19.02
N PHE A 77 1.86 15.36 -20.26
CA PHE A 77 2.78 15.06 -21.37
C PHE A 77 3.15 16.27 -22.25
N GLY A 78 2.49 17.42 -22.05
CA GLY A 78 2.78 18.64 -22.81
C GLY A 78 2.61 18.45 -24.31
N ARG A 79 3.58 18.97 -25.08
CA ARG A 79 3.61 18.89 -26.55
C ARG A 79 3.85 17.48 -27.09
N GLN A 80 4.17 16.51 -26.23
CA GLN A 80 4.42 15.13 -26.62
C GLN A 80 3.13 14.29 -26.65
N LEU A 81 2.01 14.86 -26.21
CA LEU A 81 0.70 14.22 -26.33
C LEU A 81 0.17 14.33 -27.76
N MET A 82 -0.23 13.21 -28.31
CA MET A 82 -0.91 13.10 -29.60
C MET A 82 -2.36 12.70 -29.37
N ASP A 83 -3.27 13.36 -30.08
CA ASP A 83 -4.69 12.98 -30.12
C ASP A 83 -4.92 11.93 -31.21
N CYS A 84 -5.67 10.87 -30.90
CA CYS A 84 -6.04 9.83 -31.86
C CYS A 84 -7.53 9.90 -32.19
N GLN A 85 -7.88 10.80 -33.10
CA GLN A 85 -9.26 10.91 -33.59
C GLN A 85 -9.75 9.63 -34.27
N GLU A 86 -8.84 8.85 -34.86
CA GLU A 86 -9.13 7.57 -35.52
C GLU A 86 -9.41 6.45 -34.50
N CYS A 87 -8.86 6.53 -33.29
CA CYS A 87 -9.06 5.57 -32.22
C CYS A 87 -10.47 5.62 -31.61
N LEU A 88 -11.17 6.74 -31.80
CA LEU A 88 -12.53 6.98 -31.32
C LEU A 88 -13.60 6.67 -32.37
N ARG A 89 -13.22 6.24 -33.59
CA ARG A 89 -14.18 5.95 -34.67
C ARG A 89 -14.87 4.60 -34.41
N PRO A 90 -16.21 4.54 -34.46
CA PRO A 90 -16.93 3.28 -34.41
C PRO A 90 -16.59 2.44 -35.66
N GLU A 91 -16.04 1.25 -35.46
CA GLU A 91 -15.71 0.34 -36.56
C GLU A 91 -16.94 -0.51 -36.92
N VAL A 92 -17.40 -0.41 -38.17
CA VAL A 92 -18.44 -1.29 -38.73
C VAL A 92 -17.76 -2.35 -39.57
N ARG A 93 -17.53 -3.54 -39.01
CA ARG A 93 -17.04 -4.69 -39.77
C ARG A 93 -18.21 -5.42 -40.45
N PRO A 94 -18.17 -5.69 -41.76
CA PRO A 94 -19.18 -6.52 -42.41
C PRO A 94 -19.09 -7.96 -41.89
N GLY A 95 -20.15 -8.43 -41.22
CA GLY A 95 -20.30 -9.77 -40.63
C GLY A 95 -21.77 -10.06 -40.27
N LYS A 96 -22.08 -11.17 -39.56
CA LYS A 96 -23.45 -11.62 -39.18
C LYS A 96 -24.19 -10.69 -38.18
N GLY A 97 -23.94 -9.39 -38.23
CA GLY A 97 -24.55 -8.37 -37.37
C GLY A 97 -23.78 -7.06 -37.44
N LEU A 98 -24.49 -5.93 -37.29
CA LEU A 98 -23.88 -4.63 -36.99
C LEU A 98 -23.32 -4.68 -35.56
N TYR A 99 -22.00 -4.83 -35.43
CA TYR A 99 -21.33 -4.73 -34.14
C TYR A 99 -20.83 -3.29 -33.93
N TYR A 100 -21.43 -2.58 -32.98
CA TYR A 100 -20.88 -1.32 -32.47
C TYR A 100 -19.82 -1.64 -31.42
N ARG A 101 -18.53 -1.48 -31.74
CA ARG A 101 -17.46 -1.62 -30.75
C ARG A 101 -17.23 -0.27 -30.06
N TYR A 102 -17.92 -0.03 -28.96
CA TYR A 102 -17.47 0.95 -27.97
C TYR A 102 -16.39 0.28 -27.10
N GLY A 103 -15.22 0.90 -26.97
CA GLY A 103 -14.43 0.73 -25.74
C GLY A 103 -12.98 0.29 -25.83
N PHE A 104 -12.53 -0.51 -26.78
CA PHE A 104 -11.10 -0.89 -26.79
C PHE A 104 -10.59 -1.09 -28.21
N ILE A 105 -9.97 -0.06 -28.77
CA ILE A 105 -9.09 -0.25 -29.92
C ILE A 105 -7.88 -1.07 -29.46
N SER A 106 -7.53 -2.11 -30.23
CA SER A 106 -6.42 -2.98 -29.84
C SER A 106 -5.09 -2.28 -30.05
N LEU A 107 -4.06 -2.75 -29.36
CA LEU A 107 -2.70 -2.25 -29.54
C LEU A 107 -2.27 -2.33 -31.02
N ASP A 108 -2.63 -3.41 -31.71
CA ASP A 108 -2.27 -3.62 -33.11
C ASP A 108 -3.02 -2.68 -34.04
N ASP A 109 -4.30 -2.39 -33.76
CA ASP A 109 -5.05 -1.38 -34.52
C ASP A 109 -4.41 0.02 -34.36
N VAL A 110 -3.96 0.39 -33.15
CA VAL A 110 -3.24 1.66 -32.91
C VAL A 110 -1.92 1.69 -33.68
N ARG A 111 -1.17 0.58 -33.70
CA ARG A 111 0.08 0.49 -34.48
C ARG A 111 -0.18 0.70 -35.97
N ASN A 112 -1.20 0.03 -36.52
CA ASN A 112 -1.56 0.13 -37.93
C ASN A 112 -1.97 1.55 -38.32
N ILE A 113 -2.64 2.29 -37.42
CA ILE A 113 -3.01 3.70 -37.65
C ILE A 113 -1.79 4.60 -37.87
N TYR A 114 -0.66 4.31 -37.22
CA TYR A 114 0.56 5.12 -37.31
C TYR A 114 1.65 4.52 -38.21
N GLU A 115 1.39 3.37 -38.82
CA GLU A 115 2.31 2.77 -39.77
C GLU A 115 2.53 3.70 -40.97
N GLY A 116 3.80 3.99 -41.28
CA GLY A 116 4.17 4.88 -42.39
C GLY A 116 3.95 6.38 -42.14
N LYS A 117 3.43 6.80 -40.98
CA LYS A 117 3.33 8.23 -40.61
C LYS A 117 4.71 8.77 -40.19
N GLU A 118 4.97 10.04 -40.49
CA GLU A 118 6.23 10.74 -40.16
C GLU A 118 6.45 10.86 -38.65
N LEU A 119 5.38 11.09 -37.88
CA LEU A 119 5.41 11.11 -36.42
C LEU A 119 4.71 9.86 -35.87
N GLN A 120 5.50 8.98 -35.24
CA GLN A 120 5.00 7.75 -34.63
C GLN A 120 5.05 7.85 -33.10
N PRO A 121 3.94 7.59 -32.40
CA PRO A 121 3.95 7.52 -30.94
C PRO A 121 4.77 6.32 -30.47
N ARG A 122 5.54 6.50 -29.39
CA ARG A 122 6.29 5.42 -28.74
C ARG A 122 5.44 4.65 -27.75
N SER A 123 4.46 5.30 -27.15
CA SER A 123 3.55 4.69 -26.20
C SER A 123 2.12 5.16 -26.41
N ALA A 124 1.20 4.35 -25.90
CA ALA A 124 -0.23 4.57 -25.96
C ALA A 124 -0.81 4.58 -24.55
N LEU A 125 -1.75 5.49 -24.32
CA LEU A 125 -2.41 5.72 -23.05
C LEU A 125 -3.90 5.40 -23.17
N TRP A 126 -4.35 4.43 -22.39
CA TRP A 126 -5.77 4.12 -22.19
C TRP A 126 -6.20 4.67 -20.84
N VAL A 127 -7.35 5.34 -20.81
CA VAL A 127 -7.98 5.82 -19.58
C VAL A 127 -9.43 5.32 -19.56
N ALA A 128 -9.85 4.74 -18.44
CA ALA A 128 -11.21 4.27 -18.27
C ALA A 128 -11.74 4.69 -16.90
N TYR A 129 -12.93 5.28 -16.92
CA TYR A 129 -13.70 5.64 -15.75
C TYR A 129 -14.85 4.66 -15.57
N ALA A 130 -14.89 3.97 -14.43
CA ALA A 130 -15.96 3.05 -14.09
C ALA A 130 -16.15 3.01 -12.57
N ASP A 131 -17.40 3.02 -12.12
CA ASP A 131 -17.79 2.80 -10.72
C ASP A 131 -17.02 3.66 -9.70
N GLY A 132 -16.83 4.95 -9.97
CA GLY A 132 -16.11 5.86 -9.07
C GLY A 132 -14.59 5.66 -9.04
N SER A 133 -14.05 4.95 -10.03
CA SER A 133 -12.62 4.72 -10.18
C SER A 133 -12.10 5.18 -11.53
N LEU A 134 -10.88 5.71 -11.53
CA LEU A 134 -10.13 6.09 -12.73
C LEU A 134 -8.97 5.11 -12.89
N SER A 135 -9.06 4.26 -13.91
CA SER A 135 -7.99 3.34 -14.29
C SER A 135 -7.25 3.89 -15.51
N TYR A 136 -5.93 3.76 -15.53
CA TYR A 136 -5.14 4.18 -16.66
C TYR A 136 -3.95 3.27 -16.89
N ARG A 137 -3.56 3.12 -18.16
CA ARG A 137 -2.48 2.24 -18.60
C ARG A 137 -1.68 2.88 -19.71
N LEU A 138 -0.37 2.94 -19.51
CA LEU A 138 0.62 3.37 -20.47
C LEU A 138 1.36 2.15 -21.02
N VAL A 139 1.29 1.93 -22.33
CA VAL A 139 1.87 0.74 -22.99
C VAL A 139 2.84 1.18 -24.08
N SER A 140 4.00 0.52 -24.14
CA SER A 140 4.95 0.69 -25.24
C SER A 140 4.36 0.16 -26.55
N LEU A 141 4.26 0.99 -27.57
CA LEU A 141 3.81 0.56 -28.90
C LEU A 141 4.86 -0.32 -29.58
N LYS A 142 6.15 -0.15 -29.28
CA LYS A 142 7.20 -1.00 -29.84
C LYS A 142 7.15 -2.44 -29.33
N THR A 143 6.95 -2.62 -28.02
CA THR A 143 7.09 -3.94 -27.37
C THR A 143 5.77 -4.55 -26.92
N GLY A 144 4.70 -3.76 -26.81
CA GLY A 144 3.43 -4.15 -26.20
C GLY A 144 3.49 -4.32 -24.69
N ARG A 145 4.62 -3.98 -24.04
CA ARG A 145 4.75 -4.04 -22.58
C ARG A 145 4.05 -2.86 -21.92
N VAL A 146 3.36 -3.14 -20.83
CA VAL A 146 2.84 -2.11 -19.92
C VAL A 146 4.03 -1.44 -19.25
N ILE A 147 4.19 -0.14 -19.50
CA ILE A 147 5.22 0.71 -18.88
C ILE A 147 4.74 1.10 -17.48
N TYR A 148 3.47 1.51 -17.39
CA TYR A 148 2.86 1.91 -16.14
C TYR A 148 1.36 1.62 -16.16
N SER A 149 0.80 1.24 -15.03
CA SER A 149 -0.65 1.07 -14.86
C SER A 149 -1.04 1.26 -13.42
N ASP A 150 -2.15 1.94 -13.19
CA ASP A 150 -2.66 2.24 -11.86
C ASP A 150 -4.17 2.51 -11.91
N THR A 151 -4.81 2.41 -10.74
CA THR A 151 -6.23 2.66 -10.56
C THR A 151 -6.43 3.51 -9.33
N ILE A 152 -7.06 4.67 -9.51
CA ILE A 152 -7.40 5.60 -8.44
C ILE A 152 -8.87 5.39 -8.09
N GLN A 153 -9.14 5.10 -6.83
CA GLN A 153 -10.49 4.94 -6.30
C GLN A 153 -10.79 6.09 -5.35
N GLU A 154 -11.99 6.63 -5.43
CA GLU A 154 -12.40 7.81 -4.65
C GLU A 154 -12.29 7.59 -3.13
N ASP A 155 -12.67 6.40 -2.64
CA ASP A 155 -12.83 6.14 -1.20
C ASP A 155 -11.62 5.44 -0.54
N LEU A 156 -10.84 4.68 -1.30
CA LEU A 156 -9.84 3.74 -0.73
C LEU A 156 -8.42 4.32 -0.62
N ASP A 157 -8.03 5.21 -1.53
CA ASP A 157 -6.66 5.73 -1.54
C ASP A 157 -6.46 6.90 -0.56
N TRP A 158 -7.44 7.78 -0.43
CA TRP A 158 -7.30 8.95 0.45
C TRP A 158 -7.35 8.57 1.93
N ASN A 159 -8.20 7.60 2.31
CA ASN A 159 -8.31 7.16 3.70
C ASN A 159 -7.02 6.45 4.15
N SER A 160 -6.47 5.55 3.33
CA SER A 160 -5.23 4.83 3.66
C SER A 160 -4.00 5.74 3.71
N ARG A 161 -3.87 6.70 2.77
CA ARG A 161 -2.79 7.69 2.76
C ARG A 161 -2.93 8.73 3.89
N SER A 162 -4.15 9.19 4.16
CA SER A 162 -4.43 10.12 5.25
C SER A 162 -4.09 9.50 6.61
N ILE A 163 -4.53 8.26 6.87
CA ILE A 163 -4.19 7.54 8.09
C ILE A 163 -2.67 7.39 8.22
N ARG A 164 -1.98 6.91 7.17
CA ARG A 164 -0.52 6.71 7.23
C ARG A 164 0.25 8.02 7.44
N ASN A 165 -0.11 9.09 6.73
CA ASN A 165 0.55 10.38 6.85
C ASN A 165 0.23 11.08 8.18
N PHE A 166 -1.01 10.96 8.66
CA PHE A 166 -1.42 11.45 9.97
C PHE A 166 -0.66 10.73 11.10
N THR A 167 -0.59 9.39 11.05
CA THR A 167 0.19 8.60 12.00
C THR A 167 1.67 8.98 11.95
N LYS A 168 2.27 9.10 10.76
CA LYS A 168 3.69 9.50 10.62
C LYS A 168 3.95 10.92 11.13
N SER A 169 3.03 11.86 10.88
CA SER A 169 3.12 13.24 11.35
C SER A 169 3.02 13.32 12.88
N ARG A 170 2.02 12.66 13.49
CA ARG A 170 1.90 12.58 14.95
C ARG A 170 3.13 11.92 15.58
N MET A 171 3.66 10.85 14.98
CA MET A 171 4.89 10.23 15.50
C MET A 171 6.08 11.19 15.43
N LYS A 172 6.27 11.92 14.33
CA LYS A 172 7.32 12.96 14.22
C LYS A 172 7.14 14.10 15.21
N GLU A 173 5.91 14.56 15.43
CA GLU A 173 5.60 15.60 16.41
C GLU A 173 5.96 15.14 17.83
N ARG A 174 5.64 13.89 18.18
CA ARG A 174 6.01 13.28 19.47
C ARG A 174 7.52 13.15 19.63
N TYR A 175 8.25 12.73 18.59
CA TYR A 175 9.72 12.75 18.61
C TYR A 175 10.28 14.17 18.77
N GLY A 176 9.70 15.16 18.10
CA GLY A 176 10.09 16.57 18.21
C GLY A 176 9.83 17.17 19.60
N ARG A 177 8.80 16.67 20.31
CA ARG A 177 8.50 17.03 21.71
C ARG A 177 9.24 16.20 22.75
N GLN A 178 10.00 15.19 22.33
CA GLN A 178 10.61 14.18 23.21
C GLN A 178 9.60 13.35 24.01
N ASP A 179 8.34 13.24 23.54
CA ASP A 179 7.28 12.45 24.16
C ASP A 179 7.38 10.94 23.85
N ALA A 180 8.52 10.48 23.31
CA ALA A 180 8.77 9.06 23.05
C ALA A 180 9.08 8.36 24.38
N ILE A 181 8.15 7.53 24.85
CA ILE A 181 8.33 6.78 26.09
C ILE A 181 9.02 5.46 25.74
N TYR A 182 10.31 5.41 26.02
CA TYR A 182 11.11 4.20 25.87
C TYR A 182 11.04 3.35 27.14
N HIS A 183 10.87 2.05 26.95
CA HIS A 183 10.81 1.08 28.03
C HIS A 183 11.93 0.07 27.87
N HIS A 184 12.63 -0.17 28.98
CA HIS A 184 13.60 -1.24 29.11
C HIS A 184 12.99 -2.30 30.02
N THR A 185 12.76 -3.49 29.48
CA THR A 185 12.14 -4.57 30.26
C THR A 185 13.02 -5.81 30.23
N TRP A 186 13.11 -6.45 31.39
CA TRP A 186 13.76 -7.74 31.57
C TRP A 186 12.69 -8.78 31.83
N GLU A 187 12.84 -9.94 31.20
CA GLU A 187 11.93 -11.06 31.37
C GLU A 187 12.75 -12.31 31.59
N MET A 188 12.43 -13.07 32.64
CA MET A 188 13.15 -14.28 33.00
C MET A 188 12.18 -15.45 33.17
N GLY A 189 12.21 -16.41 32.26
CA GLY A 189 11.52 -17.69 32.39
C GLY A 189 12.49 -18.75 32.92
N LEU A 190 12.10 -19.46 33.99
CA LEU A 190 12.97 -20.47 34.62
C LEU A 190 12.55 -21.92 34.34
N TYR A 191 11.32 -22.15 33.86
CA TYR A 191 10.77 -23.48 33.66
C TYR A 191 10.00 -23.57 32.35
N PRO A 192 10.00 -24.73 31.65
CA PRO A 192 10.92 -25.86 31.81
C PRO A 192 12.35 -25.55 31.35
N ASN A 193 12.54 -24.40 30.71
CA ASN A 193 13.74 -23.99 30.00
C ASN A 193 14.14 -22.58 30.43
N PHE A 194 15.44 -22.34 30.61
CA PHE A 194 15.93 -21.01 30.96
C PHE A 194 15.77 -20.06 29.76
N ASN A 195 15.07 -18.96 29.99
CA ASN A 195 14.89 -17.86 29.05
C ASN A 195 15.18 -16.54 29.77
N LEU A 196 16.18 -15.78 29.32
CA LEU A 196 16.40 -14.42 29.76
C LEU A 196 16.31 -13.49 28.56
N SER A 197 15.34 -12.57 28.58
CA SER A 197 15.13 -11.62 27.50
C SER A 197 15.25 -10.18 27.99
N TYR A 198 15.99 -9.38 27.25
CA TYR A 198 16.02 -7.93 27.35
C TYR A 198 15.25 -7.33 26.19
N ASN A 199 14.30 -6.45 26.46
CA ASN A 199 13.54 -5.75 25.43
C ASN A 199 13.74 -4.24 25.53
N PHE A 200 14.07 -3.64 24.39
CA PHE A 200 14.10 -2.21 24.18
C PHE A 200 12.86 -1.81 23.37
N LEU A 201 11.87 -1.22 24.03
CA LEU A 201 10.54 -0.98 23.48
C LEU A 201 10.26 0.51 23.38
N ASN A 202 9.54 0.90 22.34
CA ASN A 202 8.96 2.23 22.20
C ASN A 202 7.44 2.12 22.36
N GLN A 203 6.86 2.98 23.18
CA GLN A 203 5.41 3.08 23.38
C GLN A 203 4.78 4.06 22.38
N TRP A 204 3.73 3.62 21.70
CA TRP A 204 3.04 4.36 20.66
C TRP A 204 1.55 4.03 20.63
N GLY A 205 0.84 4.60 19.67
CA GLY A 205 -0.63 4.55 19.58
C GLY A 205 -1.26 5.84 20.09
N GLU A 206 -2.55 6.01 19.79
CA GLU A 206 -3.32 7.19 20.21
C GLU A 206 -3.42 7.27 21.74
N ASN A 207 -3.56 6.11 22.38
CA ASN A 207 -3.72 5.96 23.83
C ASN A 207 -2.43 5.51 24.53
N ASN A 208 -1.30 5.43 23.82
CA ASN A 208 -0.06 4.83 24.34
C ASN A 208 -0.23 3.37 24.79
N ASP A 209 -1.16 2.65 24.18
CA ASP A 209 -1.48 1.28 24.55
C ASP A 209 -0.63 0.25 23.79
N GLN A 210 0.29 0.67 22.92
CA GLN A 210 1.08 -0.25 22.09
C GLN A 210 2.57 -0.07 22.39
N LEU A 211 3.30 -1.18 22.54
CA LEU A 211 4.74 -1.19 22.70
C LEU A 211 5.35 -2.07 21.63
N SER A 212 6.38 -1.58 20.94
CA SER A 212 7.12 -2.40 19.98
C SER A 212 8.58 -2.06 19.99
N GLY A 213 9.44 -3.03 19.72
CA GLY A 213 10.86 -2.77 19.56
C GLY A 213 11.70 -4.01 19.42
N LEU A 214 12.96 -3.90 19.81
CA LEU A 214 13.95 -4.95 19.67
C LEU A 214 14.04 -5.77 20.94
N THR A 215 14.31 -7.06 20.77
CA THR A 215 14.51 -8.00 21.87
C THR A 215 15.75 -8.83 21.62
N ILE A 216 16.51 -9.04 22.69
CA ILE A 216 17.68 -9.92 22.73
C ILE A 216 17.38 -10.93 23.83
N SER A 217 17.48 -12.21 23.50
CA SER A 217 17.06 -13.30 24.37
C SER A 217 18.14 -14.38 24.44
N VAL A 218 18.29 -15.01 25.59
CA VAL A 218 19.08 -16.22 25.80
C VAL A 218 18.10 -17.33 26.14
N ILE A 219 17.92 -18.28 25.23
CA ILE A 219 16.96 -19.38 25.34
C ILE A 219 17.74 -20.68 25.28
N ASN A 220 17.81 -21.42 26.38
CA ASN A 220 18.54 -22.68 26.48
C ASN A 220 19.94 -22.62 25.84
N PRO A 221 20.92 -22.19 26.62
CA PRO A 221 21.97 -21.19 26.32
C PRO A 221 22.10 -20.53 24.93
N THR A 222 21.11 -20.59 24.03
CA THR A 222 21.25 -20.03 22.68
C THR A 222 20.87 -18.55 22.65
N LEU A 223 21.73 -17.71 22.07
CA LEU A 223 21.43 -16.30 21.83
C LEU A 223 20.42 -16.17 20.68
N ALA A 224 19.40 -15.34 20.87
CA ALA A 224 18.40 -15.02 19.87
C ALA A 224 18.15 -13.51 19.84
N ILE A 225 17.88 -12.97 18.66
CA ILE A 225 17.55 -11.56 18.47
C ILE A 225 16.26 -11.48 17.66
N GLY A 226 15.45 -10.47 17.93
CA GLY A 226 14.31 -10.20 17.08
C GLY A 226 13.47 -9.02 17.50
N ALA A 227 12.19 -9.10 17.21
CA ALA A 227 11.23 -8.04 17.43
C ALA A 227 10.18 -8.47 18.46
N ALA A 228 9.78 -7.51 19.29
CA ALA A 228 8.73 -7.68 20.29
C ALA A 228 7.60 -6.70 20.03
N TYR A 229 6.36 -7.15 20.22
CA TYR A 229 5.16 -6.34 20.19
C TYR A 229 4.28 -6.67 21.38
N TYR A 230 3.80 -5.65 22.08
CA TYR A 230 2.88 -5.76 23.19
C TYR A 230 1.76 -4.74 23.08
N LYS A 231 0.62 -5.09 23.66
CA LYS A 231 -0.53 -4.23 23.84
C LYS A 231 -0.90 -4.18 25.31
N VAL A 232 -1.04 -2.98 25.84
CA VAL A 232 -1.63 -2.69 27.14
C VAL A 232 -3.15 -2.76 26.99
N LEU A 233 -3.80 -3.59 27.79
CA LEU A 233 -5.24 -3.72 27.80
C LEU A 233 -5.86 -2.69 28.74
N ASP A 234 -7.00 -2.16 28.33
CA ASP A 234 -7.82 -1.25 29.13
C ASP A 234 -8.65 -2.04 30.14
N LEU A 235 -7.97 -2.61 31.12
CA LEU A 235 -8.53 -3.38 32.24
C LEU A 235 -7.88 -2.88 33.54
N ASP A 236 -8.44 -3.28 34.69
CA ASP A 236 -7.85 -2.99 35.99
C ASP A 236 -6.39 -3.44 36.05
N ASN A 237 -5.52 -2.55 36.52
CA ASN A 237 -4.06 -2.70 36.56
C ASN A 237 -3.38 -2.81 35.18
N ALA A 238 -4.06 -2.50 34.07
CA ALA A 238 -3.45 -2.37 32.75
C ALA A 238 -2.55 -3.57 32.32
N PRO A 239 -3.08 -4.80 32.26
CA PRO A 239 -2.30 -5.97 31.88
C PRO A 239 -1.77 -5.86 30.43
N ILE A 240 -0.64 -6.49 30.18
CA ILE A 240 0.08 -6.40 28.91
C ILE A 240 0.05 -7.77 28.23
N VAL A 241 -0.38 -7.83 26.97
CA VAL A 241 -0.35 -9.05 26.16
C VAL A 241 0.41 -8.82 24.87
N GLY A 242 1.17 -9.81 24.41
CA GLY A 242 1.99 -9.61 23.22
C GLY A 242 2.70 -10.85 22.75
N ALA A 243 3.59 -10.64 21.78
CA ALA A 243 4.41 -11.69 21.23
C ALA A 243 5.79 -11.18 20.83
N LYS A 244 6.75 -12.10 20.79
CA LYS A 244 8.08 -11.93 20.23
C LYS A 244 8.28 -12.88 19.09
N LEU A 245 8.99 -12.39 18.08
CA LEU A 245 9.54 -13.19 17.00
C LEU A 245 11.05 -13.11 17.11
N LEU A 246 11.70 -14.26 17.31
CA LEU A 246 13.11 -14.38 17.64
C LEU A 246 13.77 -15.32 16.64
N VAL A 247 14.97 -14.98 16.21
CA VAL A 247 15.82 -15.86 15.39
C VAL A 247 17.01 -16.27 16.24
N LYS A 248 17.21 -17.57 16.44
CA LYS A 248 18.39 -18.10 17.12
C LYS A 248 19.62 -17.84 16.25
N ILE A 249 20.67 -17.32 16.87
CA ILE A 249 21.98 -17.15 16.24
C ILE A 249 22.69 -18.50 16.32
N PRO A 250 23.08 -19.10 15.18
CA PRO A 250 23.76 -20.39 15.17
C PRO A 250 25.05 -20.34 16.00
N GLU A 251 25.27 -21.36 16.83
CA GLU A 251 26.49 -21.51 17.65
C GLU A 251 27.80 -21.58 16.83
N ALA A 252 27.70 -21.78 15.50
CA ALA A 252 28.83 -21.77 14.58
C ALA A 252 29.54 -20.38 14.48
N LEU A 253 28.90 -19.29 14.90
CA LEU A 253 29.56 -17.99 15.03
C LEU A 253 30.30 -17.81 16.38
N ALA A 254 30.11 -18.75 17.32
CA ALA A 254 30.68 -18.70 18.67
C ALA A 254 31.71 -19.83 18.95
N SER A 255 31.81 -20.85 18.09
CA SER A 255 32.80 -21.93 18.23
C SER A 255 33.60 -22.13 16.95
N GLU A 256 34.93 -21.98 17.07
CA GLU A 256 35.91 -22.19 15.98
C GLU A 256 36.21 -23.68 15.72
N SER A 257 35.51 -24.61 16.39
CA SER A 257 35.77 -26.05 16.26
C SER A 257 34.57 -26.75 15.62
N GLY A 258 34.76 -27.21 14.38
CA GLY A 258 33.72 -27.83 13.59
C GLY A 258 33.11 -29.06 14.22
N GLU A 259 31.80 -29.03 14.44
CA GLU A 259 30.88 -30.14 14.18
C GLU A 259 29.42 -29.62 14.21
N SER A 260 28.64 -30.07 13.21
CA SER A 260 27.19 -29.87 12.98
C SER A 260 26.62 -28.44 13.12
N SER A 261 26.40 -27.77 11.98
CA SER A 261 25.57 -26.57 11.89
C SER A 261 24.09 -26.90 12.18
N SER A 262 23.65 -26.68 13.41
CA SER A 262 22.23 -26.43 13.68
C SER A 262 21.83 -25.17 12.92
N GLY A 263 20.89 -25.29 11.98
CA GLY A 263 20.41 -24.16 11.20
C GLY A 263 19.81 -23.07 12.09
N SER A 264 19.69 -21.85 11.58
CA SER A 264 18.96 -20.77 12.25
C SER A 264 17.51 -21.21 12.49
N SER A 265 17.12 -21.35 13.76
CA SER A 265 15.76 -21.69 14.14
C SER A 265 14.96 -20.43 14.49
N LEU A 266 13.66 -20.45 14.19
CA LEU A 266 12.73 -19.37 14.48
C LEU A 266 11.95 -19.72 15.73
N VAL A 267 11.93 -18.80 16.68
CA VAL A 267 11.22 -18.93 17.94
C VAL A 267 10.13 -17.87 18.03
N VAL A 268 8.91 -18.30 18.33
CA VAL A 268 7.78 -17.43 18.62
C VAL A 268 7.46 -17.53 20.11
N GLN A 269 7.38 -16.40 20.80
CA GLN A 269 6.99 -16.35 22.21
C GLN A 269 5.72 -15.52 22.35
N ALA A 270 4.65 -16.10 22.87
CA ALA A 270 3.48 -15.36 23.33
C ALA A 270 3.65 -15.04 24.81
N ILE A 271 3.36 -13.81 25.23
CA ILE A 271 3.56 -13.32 26.59
C ILE A 271 2.31 -12.60 27.07
N ALA A 272 1.89 -12.91 28.30
CA ALA A 272 0.89 -12.16 29.03
C ALA A 272 1.47 -11.74 30.37
N LYS A 273 1.43 -10.45 30.69
CA LYS A 273 1.93 -9.86 31.94
C LYS A 273 0.80 -9.20 32.69
N HIS A 274 0.74 -9.45 33.99
CA HIS A 274 -0.13 -8.77 34.92
C HIS A 274 0.74 -8.02 35.93
N PRO A 275 0.81 -6.69 35.88
CA PRO A 275 1.61 -5.92 36.83
C PRO A 275 0.98 -5.99 38.22
N PHE A 276 1.82 -6.03 39.25
CA PHE A 276 1.36 -5.89 40.62
C PHE A 276 1.08 -4.42 40.96
N PRO A 277 0.09 -4.14 41.83
CA PRO A 277 -0.09 -2.80 42.37
C PRO A 277 1.20 -2.31 43.03
N GLY A 278 1.67 -1.11 42.66
CA GLY A 278 2.74 -0.43 43.39
C GLY A 278 4.15 -0.45 42.81
N ASN A 279 4.38 -0.72 41.52
CA ASN A 279 5.71 -0.74 40.86
C ASN A 279 6.66 -1.89 41.30
N TRP A 280 6.15 -2.94 41.95
CA TRP A 280 6.98 -4.02 42.53
C TRP A 280 7.25 -5.19 41.56
N GLY A 281 6.94 -5.02 40.28
CA GLY A 281 7.06 -6.08 39.26
C GLY A 281 5.71 -6.57 38.77
N GLY A 282 5.67 -7.77 38.18
CA GLY A 282 4.45 -8.33 37.64
C GLY A 282 4.60 -9.80 37.28
N LEU A 283 3.51 -10.55 37.43
CA LEU A 283 3.46 -11.93 36.98
C LEU A 283 3.42 -11.97 35.46
N SER A 284 4.31 -12.71 34.80
CA SER A 284 4.15 -13.02 33.39
C SER A 284 4.03 -14.51 33.14
N GLY A 285 3.14 -14.88 32.22
CA GLY A 285 3.12 -16.18 31.58
C GLY A 285 3.67 -16.06 30.17
N MET A 286 4.52 -17.00 29.77
CA MET A 286 5.06 -17.09 28.42
C MET A 286 4.83 -18.48 27.84
N VAL A 287 4.47 -18.53 26.56
CA VAL A 287 4.42 -19.77 25.76
C VAL A 287 5.39 -19.60 24.61
N THR A 288 6.37 -20.47 24.53
CA THR A 288 7.40 -20.46 23.48
C THR A 288 7.17 -21.65 22.55
N VAL A 289 7.24 -21.40 21.26
CA VAL A 289 7.20 -22.42 20.20
C VAL A 289 8.39 -22.18 19.27
N ASP A 290 9.17 -23.22 19.05
CA ASP A 290 10.25 -23.22 18.06
C ASP A 290 9.83 -24.01 16.81
N THR A 291 10.33 -23.60 15.65
CA THR A 291 10.37 -24.39 14.41
C THR A 291 10.91 -25.81 14.57
N GLU A 292 11.75 -26.07 15.56
CA GLU A 292 12.25 -27.40 15.93
C GLU A 292 11.21 -28.25 16.68
N GLY A 293 10.00 -27.74 16.90
CA GLY A 293 8.88 -28.45 17.54
C GLY A 293 8.89 -28.40 19.07
N THR A 294 9.80 -27.63 19.68
CA THR A 294 9.85 -27.46 21.13
C THR A 294 8.79 -26.47 21.59
N VAL A 295 7.93 -26.90 22.51
CA VAL A 295 6.94 -26.04 23.19
C VAL A 295 7.32 -25.94 24.66
N SER A 296 7.40 -24.72 25.18
CA SER A 296 7.67 -24.48 26.61
C SER A 296 6.74 -23.43 27.19
N ILE A 297 6.29 -23.66 28.42
CA ILE A 297 5.45 -22.73 29.18
C ILE A 297 6.25 -22.28 30.39
N GLY A 298 6.46 -20.97 30.51
CA GLY A 298 7.20 -20.36 31.59
C GLY A 298 6.38 -19.34 32.34
N VAL A 299 6.75 -19.12 33.60
CA VAL A 299 6.24 -18.03 34.42
C VAL A 299 7.44 -17.18 34.86
N SER A 300 7.31 -15.87 34.79
CA SER A 300 8.25 -14.91 35.36
C SER A 300 7.57 -14.04 36.42
N TRP A 301 8.37 -13.46 37.31
CA TRP A 301 7.96 -12.46 38.30
C TRP A 301 8.77 -11.17 38.15
#